data_AF-A0A9W7IEW2-F1
#
_entry.id   AF-A0A9W7IEW2-F1
#
_cell.length_a   1.000
_cell.length_b   1.000
_cell.length_c   1.000
_cell.angle_alpha   90.00
_cell.angle_beta   90.00
_cell.angle_gamma   90.00
#
_symmetry.space_group_name_H-M   'P 1'
#
loop_
_entity.id
_entity.type
_entity.pdbx_description
1 polymer ?
#
loop_
_entity_poly.entity_id
_entity_poly.type
_entity_poly.pdbx_seq_one_letter_code
_entity_poly.pdbx_strand_id
1 'polypeptide(L)'
;MNLLREFEIKKMKESELVKEYAEELVKIVDRVRMLGKKFSDKKIVEKILVTLPEKFEPTISSLKNTKDLSSTTLEELLTSMQDSENEQLMRHENFVE
;
A
#
# COMPACT_ATOMS: atom_id res chain seq x y z
N MET A 1 -23.26 7.49 -1.97
CA MET A 1 -21.88 6.96 -1.82
C MET A 1 -21.07 7.94 -0.98
N ASN A 2 -20.52 7.50 0.16
CA ASN A 2 -19.60 8.32 0.95
C ASN A 2 -18.17 7.85 0.66
N LEU A 3 -17.42 8.62 -0.13
CA LEU A 3 -16.05 8.26 -0.55
C LEU A 3 -15.09 8.12 0.63
N LEU A 4 -15.28 8.88 1.71
CA LEU A 4 -14.47 8.73 2.92
C LEU A 4 -14.75 7.39 3.59
N ARG A 5 -16.02 6.97 3.62
CA ARG A 5 -16.39 5.65 4.12
C ARG A 5 -15.81 4.54 3.26
N GLU A 6 -15.85 4.70 1.94
CA GLU A 6 -15.25 3.76 0.98
C GLU A 6 -13.75 3.61 1.25
N PHE A 7 -13.02 4.72 1.41
CA PHE A 7 -11.60 4.71 1.80
C PHE A 7 -11.37 4.03 3.15
N GLU A 8 -12.19 4.30 4.16
CA GLU A 8 -12.05 3.73 5.51
C GLU A 8 -12.23 2.21 5.54
N ILE A 9 -13.20 1.66 4.81
CA ILE A 9 -13.48 0.22 4.82
C ILE A 9 -12.59 -0.56 3.85
N LYS A 10 -11.96 0.12 2.89
CA LYS A 10 -11.06 -0.52 1.93
C LYS A 10 -9.91 -1.20 2.67
N LYS A 11 -9.62 -2.45 2.34
CA LYS A 11 -8.49 -3.21 2.87
C LYS A 11 -7.91 -4.02 1.73
N MET A 12 -6.61 -4.27 1.80
CA MET A 12 -5.95 -5.10 0.81
C MET A 12 -6.32 -6.57 1.05
N LYS A 13 -6.53 -7.31 -0.02
CA LYS A 13 -6.77 -8.76 0.05
C LYS A 13 -5.45 -9.51 0.01
N GLU A 14 -5.43 -10.74 0.53
CA GLU A 14 -4.25 -11.61 0.49
C GLU A 14 -3.73 -11.88 -0.94
N SER A 15 -4.64 -11.96 -1.91
CA SER A 15 -4.35 -12.26 -3.31
C SER A 15 -4.16 -11.03 -4.20
N GLU A 16 -4.37 -9.84 -3.67
CA GLU A 16 -4.26 -8.57 -4.41
C GLU A 16 -2.79 -8.13 -4.44
N LEU A 17 -2.37 -7.49 -5.53
CA LEU A 17 -1.03 -6.89 -5.61
C LEU A 17 -1.03 -5.50 -4.95
N VAL A 18 0.09 -5.13 -4.33
CA VAL A 18 0.23 -3.81 -3.67
C VAL A 18 -0.06 -2.67 -4.64
N LYS A 19 0.37 -2.81 -5.90
CA LYS A 19 0.10 -1.83 -6.96
C LYS A 19 -1.39 -1.62 -7.19
N GLU A 20 -2.15 -2.71 -7.34
CA GLU A 20 -3.59 -2.66 -7.63
C GLU A 20 -4.34 -1.99 -6.48
N TYR A 21 -4.00 -2.40 -5.25
CA TYR A 21 -4.58 -1.84 -4.04
C TYR A 21 -4.34 -0.33 -3.92
N ALA A 22 -3.10 0.11 -4.17
CA ALA A 22 -2.71 1.52 -4.11
C ALA A 22 -3.44 2.36 -5.17
N GLU A 23 -3.55 1.86 -6.40
CA GLU A 23 -4.28 2.53 -7.48
C GLU A 23 -5.76 2.73 -7.12
N GLU A 24 -6.40 1.76 -6.47
CA GLU A 24 -7.77 1.91 -6.02
C GLU A 24 -7.93 2.96 -4.91
N LEU A 25 -7.00 3.02 -3.95
CA LEU A 25 -6.99 4.07 -2.94
C LEU A 25 -6.82 5.46 -3.58
N VAL A 26 -5.89 5.60 -4.54
CA VAL A 26 -5.66 6.85 -5.27
C VAL A 26 -6.92 7.27 -6.03
N LYS A 27 -7.61 6.34 -6.72
CA LYS A 27 -8.88 6.62 -7.41
C LYS A 27 -9.95 7.17 -6.46
N ILE A 28 -10.08 6.63 -5.25
CA ILE A 28 -11.02 7.15 -4.24
C ILE A 28 -10.60 8.56 -3.80
N VAL A 29 -9.32 8.75 -3.50
CA VAL A 29 -8.77 10.03 -3.04
C VAL A 29 -8.89 11.13 -4.09
N ASP A 30 -8.63 10.83 -5.36
CA ASP A 30 -8.78 11.79 -6.45
C ASP A 30 -10.23 12.23 -6.60
N ARG A 31 -11.19 11.30 -6.47
CA ARG A 31 -12.61 11.66 -6.43
C ARG A 31 -12.95 12.54 -5.21
N VAL A 32 -12.34 12.29 -4.05
CA VAL A 32 -12.50 13.17 -2.86
C VAL A 32 -11.95 14.57 -3.14
N ARG A 33 -10.78 14.67 -3.76
CA ARG A 33 -10.12 15.93 -4.13
C ARG A 33 -10.93 16.72 -5.17
N MET A 34 -11.50 16.04 -6.16
CA MET A 34 -12.40 16.65 -7.15
C MET A 34 -13.63 17.29 -6.53
N LEU A 35 -14.08 16.82 -5.37
CA LEU A 35 -15.17 17.44 -4.59
C LEU A 35 -14.69 18.63 -3.73
N GLY A 36 -13.46 19.13 -3.95
CA GLY A 36 -12.88 20.26 -3.24
C GLY A 36 -12.39 19.93 -1.83
N LYS A 37 -12.38 18.66 -1.42
CA LYS A 37 -11.91 18.25 -0.09
C LYS A 37 -10.40 18.00 -0.12
N LYS A 38 -9.68 18.61 0.82
CA LYS A 38 -8.25 18.33 1.00
C LYS A 38 -8.05 16.90 1.52
N PHE A 39 -7.20 16.13 0.84
CA PHE A 39 -6.83 14.78 1.22
C PHE A 39 -5.36 14.54 0.88
N SER A 40 -4.53 14.27 1.89
CA SER A 40 -3.08 14.16 1.76
C SER A 40 -2.63 12.74 1.43
N ASP A 41 -1.53 12.60 0.69
CA ASP A 41 -0.93 11.29 0.38
C ASP A 41 -0.44 10.57 1.65
N LYS A 42 -0.09 11.33 2.70
CA LYS A 42 0.23 10.77 4.02
C LYS A 42 -0.90 9.85 4.54
N LYS A 43 -2.17 10.22 4.32
CA LYS A 43 -3.30 9.36 4.71
C LYS A 43 -3.36 8.06 3.91
N ILE A 44 -2.90 8.08 2.65
CA ILE A 44 -2.79 6.88 1.81
C ILE A 44 -1.69 5.97 2.35
N VAL A 45 -0.52 6.54 2.68
CA VAL A 45 0.59 5.81 3.31
C VAL A 45 0.15 5.14 4.61
N GLU A 46 -0.44 5.90 5.53
CA GLU A 46 -0.98 5.38 6.80
C GLU A 46 -2.02 4.27 6.56
N LYS A 47 -2.91 4.47 5.58
CA LYS A 47 -3.92 3.49 5.21
C LYS A 47 -3.27 2.17 4.76
N ILE A 48 -2.29 2.23 3.85
CA ILE A 48 -1.57 1.06 3.36
C ILE A 48 -0.91 0.33 4.53
N LEU A 49 -0.14 1.04 5.36
CA LEU A 49 0.58 0.43 6.50
C LEU A 49 -0.34 -0.29 7.51
N VAL A 50 -1.59 0.16 7.66
CA VAL A 50 -2.55 -0.43 8.62
C VAL A 50 -3.41 -1.54 8.01
N THR A 51 -3.46 -1.64 6.68
CA THR A 51 -4.38 -2.57 5.97
C THR A 51 -3.69 -3.57 5.06
N LEU A 52 -2.35 -3.54 5.02
CA LEU A 52 -1.55 -4.57 4.38
C LEU A 52 -1.73 -5.91 5.10
N PRO A 53 -1.70 -7.03 4.36
CA PRO A 53 -1.61 -8.37 4.94
C PRO A 53 -0.34 -8.59 5.76
N GLU A 54 -0.40 -9.54 6.70
CA GLU A 54 0.72 -9.88 7.60
C GLU A 54 1.98 -10.34 6.85
N LYS A 55 1.85 -10.86 5.63
CA LYS A 55 2.99 -11.26 4.78
C LYS A 55 3.98 -10.10 4.50
N PHE A 56 3.55 -8.86 4.67
CA PHE A 56 4.39 -7.66 4.50
C PHE A 56 5.02 -7.15 5.79
N GLU A 57 4.71 -7.71 6.95
CA GLU A 57 5.29 -7.31 8.24
C GLU A 57 6.83 -7.32 8.26
N PRO A 58 7.53 -8.31 7.66
CA PRO A 58 8.99 -8.28 7.58
C PRO A 58 9.51 -7.07 6.80
N THR A 59 8.87 -6.73 5.68
CA THR A 59 9.23 -5.59 4.83
C THR A 59 8.98 -4.26 5.55
N ILE A 60 7.83 -4.13 6.24
CA ILE A 60 7.52 -2.96 7.07
C ILE A 60 8.54 -2.81 8.20
N SER A 61 8.91 -3.92 8.87
CA SER A 61 9.89 -3.93 9.96
C SER A 61 11.28 -3.51 9.47
N SER A 62 11.71 -4.03 8.31
CA SER A 62 12.96 -3.62 7.67
C SER A 62 12.96 -2.12 7.33
N LEU A 63 11.84 -1.63 6.78
CA LEU A 63 11.68 -0.22 6.44
C LEU A 63 11.75 0.69 7.67
N LYS A 64 11.09 0.30 8.78
CA LYS A 64 11.17 1.02 10.08
C LYS A 64 12.59 1.07 10.65
N ASN A 65 13.35 -0.01 10.49
CA ASN A 65 14.71 -0.09 11.04
C ASN A 65 15.71 0.76 10.25
N THR A 66 15.43 0.98 8.97
CA THR A 66 16.33 1.71 8.05
C THR A 66 15.96 3.18 7.90
N LYS A 67 14.69 3.54 8.07
CA LYS A 67 14.20 4.92 7.98
C LYS A 67 12.96 5.17 8.81
N ASP A 68 12.68 6.45 9.05
CA ASP A 68 11.41 6.86 9.65
C ASP A 68 10.25 6.69 8.65
N LEU A 69 9.27 5.85 9.00
CA LEU A 69 8.06 5.68 8.20
C LEU A 69 7.22 6.96 8.13
N SER A 70 7.36 7.86 9.10
CA SER A 70 6.61 9.11 9.14
C SER A 70 7.01 10.10 8.03
N SER A 71 8.23 9.96 7.50
CA SER A 71 8.79 10.75 6.41
C SER A 71 8.82 10.01 5.07
N THR A 72 8.40 8.74 5.05
CA THR A 72 8.40 7.90 3.84
C THR A 72 7.35 8.38 2.85
N THR A 73 7.75 8.54 1.59
CA THR A 73 6.82 8.91 0.51
C THR A 73 5.98 7.71 0.06
N LEU A 74 4.84 7.99 -0.58
CA LEU A 74 4.00 6.93 -1.14
C LEU A 74 4.76 6.10 -2.17
N GLU A 75 5.53 6.75 -3.05
CA GLU A 75 6.33 6.08 -4.08
C GLU A 75 7.35 5.13 -3.46
N GLU A 76 8.13 5.58 -2.49
CA GLU A 76 9.13 4.75 -1.82
C GLU A 76 8.52 3.53 -1.11
N LEU A 77 7.37 3.72 -0.46
CA LEU A 77 6.64 2.63 0.19
C LEU A 77 6.20 1.60 -0.85
N LEU A 78 5.62 2.04 -1.96
CA LEU A 78 5.14 1.15 -3.01
C LEU A 78 6.28 0.37 -3.66
N THR A 79 7.40 1.02 -3.96
CA THR A 79 8.59 0.35 -4.51
C THR A 79 9.10 -0.73 -3.57
N SER A 80 9.28 -0.42 -2.28
CA SER A 80 9.79 -1.40 -1.29
C SER A 80 8.87 -2.62 -1.14
N MET A 81 7.56 -2.41 -1.22
CA MET A 81 6.57 -3.48 -1.11
C MET A 81 6.50 -4.32 -2.39
N GLN A 82 6.56 -3.68 -3.56
CA GLN A 82 6.59 -4.38 -4.86
C GLN A 82 7.85 -5.21 -5.06
N ASP A 83 9.02 -4.71 -4.63
CA ASP A 83 10.27 -5.46 -4.66
C ASP A 83 10.14 -6.74 -3.82
N SER A 84 9.52 -6.65 -2.64
CA SER A 84 9.23 -7.82 -1.80
C SER A 84 8.26 -8.81 -2.43
N GLU A 85 7.21 -8.34 -3.11
CA GLU A 85 6.27 -9.21 -3.87
C GLU A 85 7.00 -9.93 -4.99
N ASN A 86 7.83 -9.21 -5.76
CA ASN A 86 8.60 -9.76 -6.87
C ASN A 86 9.61 -10.80 -6.39
N GLU A 87 10.35 -10.54 -5.32
CA GLU A 87 11.28 -11.52 -4.74
C GLU A 87 10.56 -12.81 -4.30
N GLN A 88 9.37 -12.69 -3.69
CA GLN A 88 8.58 -13.84 -3.30
C GLN A 88 8.11 -14.63 -4.51
N LEU A 89 7.64 -13.96 -5.57
CA LEU A 89 7.23 -14.60 -6.82
C LEU A 89 8.39 -15.37 -7.47
N MET A 90 9.55 -14.74 -7.61
CA MET A 90 10.74 -15.37 -8.19
C MET A 90 11.22 -16.58 -7.35
N ARG A 91 11.08 -16.54 -6.02
CA ARG A 91 11.36 -17.71 -5.17
C ARG A 91 10.39 -18.86 -5.42
N HIS A 92 9.12 -18.59 -5.74
CA HIS A 92 8.15 -19.65 -6.04
C HIS A 92 8.32 -20.22 -7.44
N GLU A 93 8.76 -19.44 -8.42
CA GLU A 93 9.04 -19.93 -9.78
C GLU A 93 10.25 -20.87 -9.82
N ASN A 94 11.28 -20.62 -9.00
CA ASN A 94 12.49 -21.47 -8.93
C ASN A 94 12.29 -22.86 -8.27
N PHE A 95 11.09 -23.17 -7.76
CA PHE A 95 10.77 -24.47 -7.15
C PHE A 95 9.94 -25.39 -8.06
N VAL A 96 9.61 -24.95 -9.29
CA VAL A 96 8.78 -25.71 -10.24
C VAL A 96 9.62 -26.39 -11.34
N GLU A 97 10.95 -26.39 -11.23
CA GLU A 97 11.86 -27.11 -12.15
C GLU A 97 12.52 -28.35 -11.51
#